data_AF-A0A924YP97-F1
#
_entry.id   AF-A0A924YP97-F1
#
_cell.length_a   1.000
_cell.length_b   1.000
_cell.length_c   1.000
_cell.angle_alpha   90.00
_cell.angle_beta   90.00
_cell.angle_gamma   90.00
#
_symmetry.space_group_name_H-M   'P 1'
#
loop_
_entity.id
_entity.type
_entity.pdbx_description
1 polymer ?
#
loop_
_entity_poly.entity_id
_entity_poly.type
_entity_poly.pdbx_seq_one_letter_code
_entity_poly.pdbx_strand_id
1 'polypeptide(L)' 'RVKGQFGVLTKLSGDEGRTWTAPLRLAESLDSDCGYPSSVQRADGKIVTAYYAKRVTNHERYHMGVAIWDAPVKADSK' A
#
# COMPACT_ATOMS: atom_id res chain seq x y z
N ARG A 1 5.92 -2.25 13.89
CA ARG A 1 4.56 -1.75 13.57
C ARG A 1 4.22 -0.60 14.50
N VAL A 2 3.50 0.42 14.04
CA VAL A 2 3.05 1.54 14.88
C VAL A 2 1.67 1.21 15.47
N LYS A 3 1.54 1.26 16.79
CA LYS A 3 0.28 0.94 17.48
C LYS A 3 -0.85 1.86 16.97
N GLY A 4 -1.98 1.27 16.58
CA GLY A 4 -3.14 2.01 16.08
C GLY A 4 -3.00 2.52 14.64
N GLN A 5 -1.91 2.21 13.93
CA GLN A 5 -1.69 2.62 12.53
C GLN A 5 -1.29 1.42 11.65
N PHE A 6 -1.93 0.27 11.87
CA PHE A 6 -1.65 -0.96 11.12
C PHE A 6 -2.25 -0.89 9.71
N GLY A 7 -1.75 -1.75 8.83
CA GLY A 7 -2.17 -1.84 7.43
C GLY A 7 -1.00 -1.84 6.46
N VAL A 8 -1.26 -1.45 5.22
CA VAL A 8 -0.30 -1.43 4.12
C VAL A 8 -0.05 0.00 3.69
N LEU A 9 1.23 0.35 3.56
CA LEU A 9 1.68 1.63 3.03
C LEU A 9 2.61 1.40 1.85
N THR A 10 2.70 2.39 0.98
CA THR A 10 3.66 2.44 -0.12
C THR A 10 4.55 3.67 0.01
N LYS A 11 5.75 3.57 -0.56
CA LYS A 11 6.67 4.68 -0.78
C LYS A 11 7.22 4.54 -2.19
N LEU A 12 7.54 5.66 -2.80
CA LEU A 12 8.05 5.70 -4.16
C LEU A 12 9.47 6.24 -4.15
N SER A 13 10.27 5.72 -5.07
CA SER A 13 11.59 6.25 -5.35
C SER A 13 11.65 6.62 -6.82
N GLY A 14 12.20 7.81 -7.08
CA GLY A 14 12.51 8.27 -8.44
C GLY A 14 13.96 8.05 -8.85
N ASP A 15 14.78 7.45 -7.98
CA ASP A 15 16.25 7.40 -8.02
C ASP A 15 16.81 6.01 -7.65
N GLU A 16 16.12 4.94 -8.08
CA GLU A 16 16.52 3.53 -7.89
C GLU A 16 16.66 3.12 -6.41
N GLY A 17 15.83 3.68 -5.55
CA GLY A 17 15.73 3.32 -4.14
C GLY A 17 16.69 4.07 -3.21
N ARG A 18 17.41 5.10 -3.71
CA ARG A 18 18.31 5.91 -2.89
C ARG A 18 17.54 6.84 -1.93
N THR A 19 16.48 7.46 -2.43
CA THR A 19 15.55 8.28 -1.64
C THR A 19 14.11 7.83 -1.83
N TRP A 20 13.27 8.13 -0.84
CA TRP A 20 11.89 7.67 -0.79
C TRP A 20 10.96 8.80 -0.37
N THR A 21 9.77 8.84 -0.95
CA THR A 21 8.72 9.78 -0.57
C THR A 21 8.25 9.56 0.87
N ALA A 22 7.45 10.51 1.37
CA ALA A 22 6.59 10.26 2.51
C ALA A 22 5.68 9.04 2.24
N PRO A 23 5.35 8.24 3.27
CA PRO A 23 4.53 7.06 3.10
C PRO A 23 3.08 7.44 2.73
N LEU A 24 2.52 6.70 1.78
CA LEU A 24 1.12 6.79 1.36
C LEU A 24 0.39 5.55 1.85
N ARG A 25 -0.82 5.71 2.40
CA ARG A 25 -1.58 4.56 2.91
C ARG A 25 -2.42 3.93 1.79
N LEU A 26 -2.29 2.62 1.64
CA LEU A 26 -3.09 1.83 0.69
C LEU A 26 -4.23 1.09 1.40
N ALA A 27 -4.01 0.63 2.64
CA ALA A 27 -5.00 -0.07 3.43
C ALA A 27 -4.81 0.15 4.93
N GLU A 28 -5.91 0.14 5.67
CA GLU A 28 -5.94 0.14 7.13
C GLU A 28 -6.22 -1.26 7.67
N SER A 29 -5.71 -1.56 8.87
CA SER A 29 -6.01 -2.78 9.61
C SER A 29 -6.29 -2.44 11.08
N LEU A 30 -7.26 -3.14 11.67
CA LEU A 30 -7.61 -3.00 13.09
C LEU A 30 -6.75 -3.92 13.98
N ASP A 31 -5.97 -4.81 13.39
CA ASP A 31 -5.06 -5.71 14.08
C ASP A 31 -3.64 -5.59 13.50
N SER A 32 -2.67 -5.87 14.35
CA SER A 32 -1.26 -5.97 13.99
C SER A 32 -0.96 -7.17 13.11
N ASP A 33 -1.86 -8.13 12.89
CA ASP A 33 -1.62 -9.21 11.93
C ASP A 33 -2.18 -8.88 10.54
N CYS A 34 -1.34 -8.26 9.71
CA CYS A 34 -1.66 -7.86 8.33
C CYS A 34 -0.39 -7.55 7.51
N GLY A 35 -0.42 -7.58 6.19
CA GLY A 35 0.69 -7.13 5.34
C GLY A 35 1.04 -8.11 4.23
N TYR A 36 2.34 -8.34 4.03
CA TYR A 36 2.91 -9.11 2.92
C TYR A 36 2.37 -8.66 1.56
N PRO A 37 2.53 -7.36 1.22
CA PRO A 37 2.00 -6.83 -0.01
C PRO A 37 2.75 -7.38 -1.23
N SER A 38 2.02 -7.63 -2.32
CA SER A 38 2.57 -7.87 -3.65
C SER A 38 1.89 -6.96 -4.65
N SER A 39 2.67 -6.37 -5.57
CA SER A 39 2.15 -5.36 -6.50
C SER A 39 2.49 -5.68 -7.95
N VAL A 40 1.56 -5.37 -8.86
CA VAL A 40 1.74 -5.43 -10.32
C VAL A 40 1.15 -4.20 -10.98
N GLN A 41 1.76 -3.72 -12.07
CA GLN A 41 1.18 -2.65 -12.88
C GLN A 41 0.20 -3.23 -13.91
N ARG A 42 -0.97 -2.61 -14.02
CA ARG A 42 -2.00 -2.91 -15.02
C ARG A 42 -1.72 -2.21 -16.34
N ALA A 43 -2.36 -2.69 -17.40
CA ALA A 43 -2.27 -2.08 -18.73
C ALA A 43 -2.77 -0.63 -18.80
N ASP A 44 -3.63 -0.21 -17.87
CA ASP A 44 -4.12 1.18 -17.76
C ASP A 44 -3.20 2.09 -16.92
N GLY A 45 -2.00 1.59 -16.56
CA GLY A 45 -0.99 2.33 -15.80
C GLY A 45 -1.18 2.29 -14.28
N LYS A 46 -2.34 1.85 -13.77
CA LYS A 46 -2.60 1.74 -12.33
C LYS A 46 -1.83 0.57 -11.71
N ILE A 47 -1.60 0.63 -10.41
CA ILE A 47 -0.97 -0.45 -9.65
C ILE A 47 -2.04 -1.20 -8.85
N VAL A 48 -2.00 -2.52 -8.92
CA VAL A 48 -2.77 -3.41 -8.04
C VAL A 48 -1.83 -3.87 -6.94
N THR A 49 -2.22 -3.72 -5.68
CA THR A 49 -1.49 -4.25 -4.53
C THR A 49 -2.40 -5.19 -3.74
N ALA A 50 -2.06 -6.47 -3.70
CA ALA A 50 -2.72 -7.48 -2.88
C ALA A 50 -2.00 -7.64 -1.53
N TYR A 51 -2.73 -7.93 -0.47
CA TYR A 51 -2.20 -8.11 0.90
C TYR A 51 -3.14 -9.00 1.72
N TYR A 52 -2.69 -9.50 2.88
CA TYR A 52 -3.58 -10.13 3.85
C TYR A 52 -3.86 -9.21 5.05
N ALA A 53 -5.01 -9.40 5.68
CA ALA A 53 -5.33 -8.81 6.98
C ALA A 53 -6.19 -9.75 7.83
N LYS A 54 -5.95 -9.76 9.13
CA LYS A 54 -6.79 -10.48 10.09
C LYS A 54 -8.14 -9.80 10.30
N ARG A 55 -8.17 -8.47 10.34
CA ARG A 55 -9.38 -7.70 10.63
C ARG A 55 -9.29 -6.25 10.12
N VAL A 56 -10.35 -5.81 9.46
CA VAL A 56 -10.56 -4.44 8.97
C VAL A 56 -11.97 -3.98 9.35
N THR A 57 -12.26 -2.68 9.20
CA THR A 57 -13.54 -2.08 9.62
C THR A 57 -14.79 -2.78 9.06
N ASN A 58 -14.71 -3.33 7.85
CA ASN A 58 -15.81 -4.00 7.18
C ASN A 58 -15.67 -5.53 7.08
N HIS A 59 -14.65 -6.14 7.70
CA HIS A 59 -14.45 -7.60 7.65
C HIS A 59 -13.65 -8.11 8.87
N GLU A 60 -14.26 -9.02 9.64
CA GLU A 60 -13.73 -9.43 10.95
C GLU A 60 -12.82 -10.68 10.97
N ARG A 61 -12.69 -11.37 9.84
CA ARG A 61 -11.89 -12.60 9.70
C ARG A 61 -10.67 -12.37 8.82
N TYR A 62 -9.71 -13.31 8.86
CA TYR A 62 -8.60 -13.34 7.91
C TYR A 62 -9.11 -13.34 6.47
N HIS A 63 -8.52 -12.47 5.65
CA HIS A 63 -8.87 -12.30 4.26
C HIS A 63 -7.69 -11.74 3.46
N MET A 64 -7.78 -11.87 2.15
CA MET A 64 -6.98 -11.10 1.21
C MET A 64 -7.73 -9.82 0.85
N GLY A 65 -7.03 -8.69 0.89
CA GLY A 65 -7.50 -7.40 0.38
C GLY A 65 -6.72 -6.99 -0.87
N VAL A 66 -7.33 -6.13 -1.69
CA VAL A 66 -6.70 -5.58 -2.90
C VAL A 66 -6.98 -4.08 -2.94
N ALA A 67 -5.92 -3.30 -3.15
CA ALA A 67 -6.00 -1.87 -3.44
C ALA A 67 -5.58 -1.60 -4.88
N ILE A 68 -6.30 -0.73 -5.58
CA ILE A 68 -5.96 -0.26 -6.93
C ILE A 68 -5.70 1.24 -6.81
N TRP A 69 -4.52 1.69 -7.23
CA TRP A 69 -4.07 3.05 -7.00
C TRP A 69 -3.21 3.58 -8.15
N ASP A 70 -3.17 4.90 -8.27
CA ASP A 70 -2.30 5.61 -9.21
C ASP A 70 -0.98 5.94 -8.53
N ALA A 71 0.14 5.66 -9.20
CA ALA A 71 1.42 6.19 -8.75
C ALA A 71 1.40 7.72 -8.96
N PRO A 72 1.63 8.53 -7.90
CA PRO A 72 1.87 9.96 -8.03
C PRO A 72 2.88 10.22 -9.15
N VAL A 73 2.47 11.03 -10.12
CA VAL A 73 3.35 11.48 -11.20
C VAL A 73 4.53 12.22 -10.56
N LYS A 74 5.76 12.00 -11.06
CA LYS A 74 6.90 12.86 -10.70
C LYS A 74 6.45 14.31 -10.93
N ALA A 75 6.55 15.16 -9.91
CA ALA A 75 6.47 16.59 -10.17
C ALA A 75 7.60 16.89 -11.16
N ASP A 76 7.26 17.33 -12.38
CA ASP A 76 8.26 17.67 -13.38
C ASP A 76 9.26 18.63 -12.74
N SER A 77 10.51 18.18 -12.65
CA SER A 77 11.64 19.05 -12.36
C SER A 77 11.73 20.05 -13.51
N LYS A 78 11.17 21.25 -13.29
CA LYS A 78 11.57 22.44 -14.03
C LYS A 78 13.04 22.75 -13.77
#